data_AF-A0A915K6D4-F1
#
_entry.id   AF-A0A915K6D4-F1
#
_cell.length_a   1.000
_cell.length_b   1.000
_cell.length_c   1.000
_cell.angle_alpha   90.00
_cell.angle_beta   90.00
_cell.angle_gamma   90.00
#
_symmetry.space_group_name_H-M   'P 1'
#
loop_
_entity.id
_entity.type
_entity.pdbx_description
1 polymer ?
#
loop_
_entity_poly.entity_id
_entity_poly.type
_entity_poly.pdbx_seq_one_letter_code
_entity_poly.pdbx_strand_id
1 'polypeptide(L)'
;MAGTIMAALKRLFPLEAFPCCNFSNYVHRFSMPNGESNLFYSFDLGPAHFVAFSTEFYFYVKYGWSQIVNQFQWLNEDLKKANLNRKNVPWIITMGHRPMYCSNWDSDDCTKYESIIRGGLPYIHAYALEPLFYKYGVDLCFWAHEHSYERMYPLYNRTVYNSSNDPYLNPQAPVHIITGSAGCQENTDAFVPSPPPWSAFRSSEYGYSRMTIHNASHLYLEQISDDRNGQPIDKMWLRKQSQGSYLRFDQKSRDLGHHVPYDIEPPAWYKGRCVQCSQL
;
A
#
# COMPACT_ATOMS: atom_id res chain seq x y z
N MET A 1 47.23 16.50 38.37
CA MET A 1 45.81 16.87 38.57
C MET A 1 45.05 16.74 37.25
N ALA A 2 44.89 15.53 36.71
CA ALA A 2 44.26 15.29 35.40
C ALA A 2 43.18 14.20 35.48
N GLY A 3 42.53 14.05 36.64
CA GLY A 3 41.57 12.98 36.91
C GLY A 3 40.12 13.43 37.06
N THR A 4 39.83 14.73 37.09
CA THR A 4 38.52 15.22 37.58
C THR A 4 37.65 15.90 36.52
N ILE A 5 38.13 16.09 35.29
CA ILE A 5 37.35 16.79 34.22
C ILE A 5 36.60 15.79 33.31
N MET A 6 37.02 14.54 33.20
CA MET A 6 36.31 13.51 32.42
C MET A 6 35.03 12.98 33.09
N ALA A 7 34.84 13.22 34.38
CA ALA A 7 33.65 12.75 35.11
C ALA A 7 32.46 13.73 35.04
N ALA A 8 32.68 14.99 34.63
CA ALA A 8 31.63 16.02 34.59
C ALA A 8 30.87 16.10 33.26
N LEU A 9 31.40 15.50 32.18
CA LEU A 9 30.73 15.48 30.86
C LEU A 9 29.83 14.25 30.63
N LYS A 10 29.76 13.32 31.60
CA LYS A 10 28.86 12.14 31.56
C LYS A 10 27.52 12.36 32.27
N ARG A 11 27.18 13.59 32.67
CA ARG A 11 25.94 13.91 33.42
C ARG A 11 25.06 15.01 32.81
N LEU A 12 25.26 15.35 31.53
CA LEU A 12 24.41 16.35 30.84
C LEU A 12 23.69 15.85 29.58
N PHE A 13 23.81 14.57 29.24
CA PHE A 13 22.95 13.96 28.22
C PHE A 13 22.52 12.59 28.72
N PRO A 14 21.24 12.39 29.12
CA PRO A 14 20.70 11.05 29.14
C PRO A 14 20.77 10.51 27.70
N LEU A 15 21.68 9.57 27.47
CA LEU A 15 21.51 8.54 26.47
C LEU A 15 20.16 7.86 26.76
N GLU A 16 19.43 7.49 25.70
CA GLU A 16 18.12 6.81 25.71
C GLU A 16 16.86 7.69 25.58
N ALA A 17 16.85 8.55 24.54
CA ALA A 17 15.67 8.69 23.69
C ALA A 17 16.13 9.18 22.30
N PHE A 18 16.40 8.25 21.39
CA PHE A 18 16.55 8.60 19.98
C PHE A 18 15.25 9.26 19.50
N PRO A 19 15.28 10.39 18.76
CA PRO A 19 14.10 11.07 18.20
C PRO A 19 13.46 10.29 17.02
N CYS A 20 13.78 9.00 16.89
CA CYS A 20 13.28 8.08 15.86
C CYS A 20 11.75 7.89 15.92
N CYS A 21 11.14 8.08 17.10
CA CYS A 21 9.79 7.60 17.37
C CYS A 21 8.65 8.58 17.01
N ASN A 22 8.94 9.73 16.38
CA ASN A 22 7.92 10.73 16.03
C ASN A 22 8.13 11.34 14.63
N PHE A 23 8.68 10.57 13.68
CA PHE A 23 8.88 10.98 12.28
C PHE A 23 9.70 12.28 12.06
N SER A 24 10.30 12.84 13.10
CA SER A 24 10.95 14.17 13.09
C SER A 24 12.02 14.30 12.01
N ASN A 25 12.87 13.28 11.87
CA ASN A 25 13.89 13.23 10.82
C ASN A 25 13.28 13.32 9.42
N TYR A 26 12.20 12.60 9.15
CA TYR A 26 11.54 12.61 7.85
C TYR A 26 10.89 13.98 7.58
N VAL A 27 10.14 14.49 8.56
CA VAL A 27 9.44 15.80 8.47
C VAL A 27 10.42 16.96 8.22
N HIS A 28 11.59 16.95 8.87
CA HIS A 28 12.55 18.06 8.77
C HIS A 28 13.55 17.94 7.61
N ARG A 29 13.67 16.77 6.96
CA ARG A 29 14.64 16.56 5.87
C ARG A 29 14.03 16.67 4.48
N PHE A 30 12.73 16.37 4.35
CA PHE A 30 12.06 16.35 3.06
C PHE A 30 11.03 17.47 2.96
N SER A 31 10.78 17.94 1.74
CA SER A 31 9.72 18.92 1.45
C SER A 31 8.72 18.28 0.53
N MET A 32 7.43 18.31 0.92
CA MET A 32 6.34 17.74 0.13
C MET A 32 5.58 18.84 -0.61
N PRO A 33 4.89 18.50 -1.72
CA PRO A 33 4.02 19.43 -2.43
C PRO A 33 3.01 20.12 -1.50
N ASN A 34 2.70 21.38 -1.80
CA ASN A 34 1.72 22.23 -1.09
C ASN A 34 2.06 22.55 0.38
N GLY A 35 3.07 21.92 0.99
CA GLY A 35 3.62 22.29 2.30
C GLY A 35 2.70 22.07 3.50
N GLU A 36 1.54 21.43 3.33
CA GLU A 36 0.54 21.26 4.39
C GLU A 36 0.89 20.12 5.38
N SER A 37 1.53 19.06 4.90
CA SER A 37 1.97 17.92 5.70
C SER A 37 3.06 17.14 4.97
N ASN A 38 4.04 16.62 5.72
CA ASN A 38 5.05 15.72 5.17
C ASN A 38 4.55 14.28 5.05
N LEU A 39 3.57 13.89 5.86
CA LEU A 39 3.17 12.50 6.08
C LEU A 39 1.96 12.08 5.22
N PHE A 40 1.20 13.04 4.72
CA PHE A 40 0.14 12.83 3.74
C PHE A 40 -0.05 14.10 2.92
N TYR A 41 -0.13 13.95 1.60
CA TYR A 41 -0.23 15.07 0.66
C TYR A 41 -0.69 14.55 -0.70
N SER A 42 -1.15 15.46 -1.55
CA SER A 42 -1.53 15.14 -2.92
C SER A 42 -0.99 16.18 -3.89
N PHE A 43 -0.84 15.79 -5.15
CA PHE A 43 -0.40 16.67 -6.23
C PHE A 43 -0.86 16.14 -7.59
N ASP A 44 -1.06 17.08 -8.53
CA ASP A 44 -1.36 16.76 -9.91
C ASP A 44 -0.07 16.80 -10.74
N LEU A 45 0.19 15.75 -11.51
CA LEU A 45 1.29 15.69 -12.47
C LEU A 45 0.79 15.14 -13.80
N GLY A 46 0.69 16.02 -14.79
CA GLY A 46 0.10 15.68 -16.08
C GLY A 46 -1.35 15.18 -15.90
N PRO A 47 -1.73 14.03 -16.50
CA PRO A 47 -3.09 13.49 -16.41
C PRO A 47 -3.35 12.65 -15.15
N ALA A 48 -2.53 12.78 -14.09
CA ALA A 48 -2.68 12.01 -12.87
C ALA A 48 -2.71 12.87 -11.62
N HIS A 49 -3.58 12.48 -10.70
CA HIS A 49 -3.63 12.93 -9.33
C HIS A 49 -2.99 11.88 -8.43
N PHE A 50 -1.89 12.25 -7.78
CA PHE A 50 -1.14 11.40 -6.88
C PHE A 50 -1.49 11.73 -5.43
N VAL A 51 -1.66 10.70 -4.61
CA VAL A 51 -1.98 10.83 -3.19
C VAL A 51 -1.04 9.96 -2.37
N ALA A 52 -0.20 10.60 -1.57
CA ALA A 52 0.62 9.94 -0.56
C ALA A 52 -0.06 10.03 0.81
N PHE A 53 -0.03 8.95 1.58
CA PHE A 53 -0.60 8.93 2.94
C PHE A 53 0.18 7.99 3.85
N SER A 54 0.10 8.22 5.16
CA SER A 54 0.81 7.45 6.15
C SER A 54 -0.01 6.23 6.58
N THR A 55 0.50 5.04 6.27
CA THR A 55 -0.05 3.78 6.79
C THR A 55 0.34 3.56 8.26
N GLU A 56 1.46 4.12 8.70
CA GLU A 56 1.99 3.94 10.06
C GLU A 56 1.02 4.40 11.14
N PHE A 57 0.18 5.41 10.87
CA PHE A 57 -0.82 5.87 11.85
C PHE A 57 -1.73 4.74 12.34
N TYR A 58 -2.01 3.73 11.51
CA TYR A 58 -2.84 2.59 11.86
C TYR A 58 -2.13 1.55 12.74
N PHE A 59 -0.79 1.50 12.71
CA PHE A 59 0.01 0.51 13.46
C PHE A 59 0.54 1.06 14.79
N TYR A 60 0.39 2.37 15.03
CA TYR A 60 0.85 3.05 16.23
C TYR A 60 -0.30 3.67 17.07
N VAL A 61 -1.49 3.06 17.02
CA VAL A 61 -2.72 3.51 17.73
C VAL A 61 -2.57 3.68 19.24
N LYS A 62 -1.57 3.03 19.85
CA LYS A 62 -1.23 3.21 21.28
C LYS A 62 -0.88 4.66 21.65
N TYR A 63 -0.48 5.47 20.68
CA TYR A 63 -0.20 6.90 20.86
C TYR A 63 -1.40 7.80 20.52
N GLY A 64 -2.55 7.21 20.28
CA GLY A 64 -3.78 7.89 19.90
C GLY A 64 -4.13 7.71 18.41
N TRP A 65 -5.38 8.03 18.11
CA TRP A 65 -6.01 7.88 16.78
C TRP A 65 -6.32 9.19 16.07
N SER A 66 -5.98 10.35 16.66
CA SER A 66 -6.28 11.67 16.06
C SER A 66 -5.65 11.84 14.68
N GLN A 67 -4.43 11.32 14.48
CA GLN A 67 -3.76 11.33 13.18
C GLN A 67 -4.52 10.52 12.12
N ILE A 68 -5.10 9.38 12.50
CA ILE A 68 -5.94 8.56 11.61
C ILE A 68 -7.18 9.34 11.20
N VAL A 69 -7.87 9.97 12.17
CA VAL A 69 -9.08 10.76 11.89
C VAL A 69 -8.77 11.92 10.94
N ASN A 70 -7.73 12.70 11.25
CA ASN A 70 -7.34 13.87 10.45
C ASN A 70 -6.95 13.46 9.02
N GLN A 71 -6.10 12.44 8.88
CA GLN A 71 -5.70 11.93 7.57
C GLN A 71 -6.89 11.39 6.79
N PHE A 72 -7.78 10.61 7.43
CA PHE A 72 -8.93 10.01 6.76
C PHE A 72 -9.91 11.07 6.26
N GLN A 73 -10.19 12.10 7.06
CA GLN A 73 -11.06 13.21 6.66
C GLN A 73 -10.46 14.00 5.49
N TRP A 74 -9.17 14.33 5.57
CA TRP A 74 -8.45 14.98 4.49
C TRP A 74 -8.49 14.14 3.20
N LEU A 75 -8.16 12.85 3.31
CA LEU A 75 -8.11 11.91 2.19
C LEU A 75 -9.48 11.72 1.53
N ASN A 76 -10.56 11.68 2.32
CA ASN A 76 -11.92 11.62 1.80
C ASN A 76 -12.28 12.85 0.96
N GLU A 77 -11.92 14.06 1.40
CA GLU A 77 -12.20 15.28 0.65
C GLU A 77 -11.28 15.44 -0.58
N ASP A 78 -10.01 15.05 -0.46
CA ASP A 78 -9.04 15.05 -1.56
C ASP A 78 -9.49 14.10 -2.69
N LEU A 79 -9.75 12.83 -2.37
CA LEU A 79 -10.23 11.84 -3.35
C LEU A 79 -11.58 12.23 -3.96
N LYS A 80 -12.46 12.87 -3.19
CA LYS A 80 -13.73 13.41 -3.71
C LYS A 80 -13.49 14.50 -4.75
N LYS A 81 -12.59 15.45 -4.48
CA LYS A 81 -12.22 16.51 -5.44
C LYS A 81 -11.59 15.92 -6.69
N ALA A 82 -10.65 15.00 -6.54
CA ALA A 82 -10.00 14.32 -7.66
C ALA A 82 -11.00 13.51 -8.51
N ASN A 83 -11.94 12.81 -7.87
CA ASN A 83 -13.01 12.08 -8.57
C ASN A 83 -13.92 13.01 -9.38
N LEU A 84 -14.23 14.20 -8.86
CA LEU A 84 -14.98 15.22 -9.60
C LEU A 84 -14.16 15.86 -10.73
N ASN A 85 -12.83 15.83 -10.63
CA ASN A 85 -11.88 16.43 -11.59
C ASN A 85 -11.30 15.42 -12.61
N ARG A 86 -11.90 14.23 -12.77
CA ARG A 86 -11.40 13.17 -13.66
C ARG A 86 -11.22 13.58 -15.12
N LYS A 87 -11.92 14.63 -15.56
CA LYS A 87 -11.71 15.21 -16.90
C LYS A 87 -10.27 15.69 -17.11
N ASN A 88 -9.65 16.27 -16.07
CA ASN A 88 -8.29 16.83 -16.14
C ASN A 88 -7.25 15.85 -15.59
N VAL A 89 -7.57 15.16 -14.50
CA VAL A 89 -6.74 14.12 -13.89
C VAL A 89 -7.44 12.76 -13.99
N PRO A 90 -7.46 12.16 -15.19
CA PRO A 90 -8.16 10.91 -15.41
C PRO A 90 -7.64 9.78 -14.53
N TRP A 91 -6.38 9.79 -14.09
CA TRP A 91 -5.80 8.77 -13.21
C TRP A 91 -5.74 9.26 -11.76
N ILE A 92 -6.25 8.46 -10.81
CA ILE A 92 -6.02 8.65 -9.37
C ILE A 92 -5.14 7.50 -8.90
N ILE A 93 -3.97 7.85 -8.39
CA ILE A 93 -2.92 6.92 -7.99
C ILE A 93 -2.57 7.18 -6.53
N THR A 94 -2.63 6.15 -5.70
CA THR A 94 -2.30 6.25 -4.27
C THR A 94 -0.96 5.60 -3.97
N MET A 95 -0.27 6.11 -2.95
CA MET A 95 1.01 5.60 -2.48
C MET A 95 0.96 5.46 -0.95
N GLY A 96 1.04 4.22 -0.46
CA GLY A 96 1.16 3.90 0.96
C GLY A 96 2.40 3.04 1.21
N HIS A 97 2.89 3.01 2.45
CA HIS A 97 4.05 2.16 2.78
C HIS A 97 3.61 0.71 2.99
N ARG A 98 2.80 0.43 4.02
CA ARG A 98 2.31 -0.92 4.36
C ARG A 98 1.14 -1.33 3.45
N PRO A 99 1.10 -2.53 2.89
CA PRO A 99 0.06 -2.94 1.95
C PRO A 99 -1.25 -3.38 2.61
N MET A 100 -2.35 -3.31 1.85
CA MET A 100 -3.65 -3.89 2.25
C MET A 100 -3.70 -5.41 2.05
N TYR A 101 -2.92 -5.88 1.08
CA TYR A 101 -2.90 -7.24 0.56
C TYR A 101 -1.45 -7.59 0.27
N CYS A 102 -1.00 -8.77 0.69
CA CYS A 102 0.33 -9.28 0.39
C CYS A 102 0.36 -10.79 0.62
N SER A 103 1.27 -11.48 -0.08
CA SER A 103 1.39 -12.95 -0.03
C SER A 103 2.80 -13.43 0.34
N ASN A 104 3.55 -12.55 0.99
CA ASN A 104 4.85 -12.82 1.54
C ASN A 104 4.75 -13.85 2.70
N TRP A 105 5.82 -14.62 2.87
CA TRP A 105 5.98 -15.59 3.95
C TRP A 105 6.78 -14.91 5.07
N ASP A 106 6.11 -14.05 5.82
CA ASP A 106 6.69 -13.31 6.94
C ASP A 106 5.87 -13.53 8.23
N SER A 107 6.28 -12.81 9.27
CA SER A 107 5.63 -12.78 10.58
C SER A 107 5.05 -11.41 10.93
N ASP A 108 4.85 -10.50 9.97
CA ASP A 108 4.33 -9.14 10.20
C ASP A 108 3.00 -8.85 9.47
N ASP A 109 3.00 -8.04 8.41
CA ASP A 109 1.81 -7.44 7.82
C ASP A 109 1.02 -8.42 6.95
N CYS A 110 1.67 -9.47 6.43
CA CYS A 110 1.00 -10.53 5.66
C CYS A 110 0.46 -11.67 6.53
N THR A 111 0.72 -11.64 7.85
CA THR A 111 0.27 -12.72 8.76
C THR A 111 -1.23 -12.80 8.92
N LYS A 112 -1.94 -11.68 8.82
CA LYS A 112 -3.37 -11.61 9.11
C LYS A 112 -4.20 -11.60 7.84
N TYR A 113 -5.30 -12.35 7.88
CA TYR A 113 -6.33 -12.24 6.83
C TYR A 113 -6.93 -10.83 6.75
N GLU A 114 -6.82 -10.01 7.78
CA GLU A 114 -7.29 -8.63 7.75
C GLU A 114 -6.18 -7.66 8.12
N SER A 115 -5.76 -6.85 7.14
CA SER A 115 -4.91 -5.69 7.37
C SER A 115 -5.74 -4.56 7.98
N ILE A 116 -5.21 -3.92 9.03
CA ILE A 116 -5.89 -2.84 9.75
C ILE A 116 -6.17 -1.63 8.84
N ILE A 117 -5.33 -1.37 7.85
CA ILE A 117 -5.57 -0.28 6.89
C ILE A 117 -6.70 -0.61 5.91
N ARG A 118 -6.91 -1.91 5.61
CA ARG A 118 -8.00 -2.38 4.75
C ARG A 118 -9.34 -2.28 5.47
N GLY A 119 -9.44 -2.94 6.63
CA GLY A 119 -10.69 -3.10 7.39
C GLY A 119 -10.99 -2.02 8.42
N GLY A 120 -10.06 -1.08 8.63
CA GLY A 120 -10.19 -0.02 9.63
C GLY A 120 -9.83 -0.46 11.05
N LEU A 121 -10.02 0.45 12.01
CA LEU A 121 -9.67 0.21 13.41
C LEU A 121 -10.41 -1.01 13.99
N PRO A 122 -9.75 -1.80 14.88
CA PRO A 122 -10.37 -2.96 15.50
C PRO A 122 -11.69 -2.60 16.20
N TYR A 123 -12.62 -3.57 16.23
CA TYR A 123 -13.95 -3.51 16.85
C TYR A 123 -14.97 -2.58 16.20
N ILE A 124 -14.55 -1.39 15.74
CA ILE A 124 -15.47 -0.39 15.17
C ILE A 124 -15.39 -0.29 13.64
N HIS A 125 -14.36 -0.87 13.02
CA HIS A 125 -14.13 -0.86 11.57
C HIS A 125 -14.13 0.56 10.95
N ALA A 126 -13.81 1.56 11.77
CA ALA A 126 -13.77 2.95 11.36
C ALA A 126 -12.47 3.27 10.60
N TYR A 127 -12.55 4.24 9.69
CA TYR A 127 -11.41 4.74 8.92
C TYR A 127 -10.75 3.70 7.99
N ALA A 128 -11.52 2.70 7.55
CA ALA A 128 -11.12 1.72 6.56
C ALA A 128 -10.81 2.38 5.20
N LEU A 129 -9.60 2.17 4.67
CA LEU A 129 -9.16 2.85 3.44
C LEU A 129 -9.68 2.17 2.18
N GLU A 130 -9.90 0.85 2.20
CA GLU A 130 -10.33 0.13 1.00
C GLU A 130 -11.72 0.58 0.51
N PRO A 131 -12.76 0.68 1.36
CA PRO A 131 -14.07 1.22 0.92
C PRO A 131 -13.96 2.65 0.38
N LEU A 132 -13.03 3.45 0.92
CA LEU A 132 -12.80 4.82 0.48
C LEU A 132 -12.21 4.85 -0.94
N PHE A 133 -11.19 4.02 -1.20
CA PHE A 133 -10.55 3.90 -2.51
C PHE A 133 -11.52 3.37 -3.56
N TYR A 134 -12.34 2.39 -3.18
CA TYR A 134 -13.39 1.86 -4.04
C TYR A 134 -14.44 2.94 -4.37
N LYS A 135 -14.92 3.65 -3.36
CA LYS A 135 -15.92 4.73 -3.51
C LYS A 135 -15.46 5.82 -4.47
N TYR A 136 -14.21 6.26 -4.41
CA TYR A 136 -13.69 7.34 -5.26
C TYR A 136 -12.98 6.87 -6.54
N GLY A 137 -12.99 5.55 -6.78
CA GLY A 137 -12.54 4.97 -8.05
C GLY A 137 -11.03 4.96 -8.22
N VAL A 138 -10.23 4.85 -7.15
CA VAL A 138 -8.76 4.81 -7.27
C VAL A 138 -8.35 3.75 -8.30
N ASP A 139 -7.49 4.11 -9.24
CA ASP A 139 -7.14 3.20 -10.34
C ASP A 139 -6.01 2.26 -9.94
N LEU A 140 -4.96 2.82 -9.32
CA LEU A 140 -3.73 2.12 -8.99
C LEU A 140 -3.25 2.51 -7.60
N CYS A 141 -2.97 1.51 -6.78
CA CYS A 141 -2.42 1.67 -5.44
C CYS A 141 -1.02 1.09 -5.40
N PHE A 142 -0.03 1.93 -5.14
CA PHE A 142 1.34 1.51 -4.87
C PHE A 142 1.56 1.29 -3.38
N TRP A 143 2.27 0.21 -3.09
CA TRP A 143 2.66 -0.22 -1.76
C TRP A 143 4.15 -0.58 -1.74
N ALA A 144 4.72 -0.60 -0.54
CA ALA A 144 6.06 -1.06 -0.24
C ALA A 144 5.99 -1.95 1.01
N HIS A 145 6.89 -1.72 1.97
CA HIS A 145 7.05 -2.47 3.21
C HIS A 145 7.56 -3.89 2.99
N GLU A 146 6.81 -4.70 2.25
CA GLU A 146 7.24 -6.01 1.78
C GLU A 146 8.39 -5.85 0.79
N HIS A 147 9.53 -6.48 1.09
CA HIS A 147 10.74 -6.46 0.27
C HIS A 147 10.61 -7.42 -0.92
N SER A 148 9.54 -7.26 -1.68
CA SER A 148 9.24 -8.02 -2.88
C SER A 148 8.55 -7.14 -3.94
N TYR A 149 8.35 -7.72 -5.12
CA TYR A 149 7.43 -7.21 -6.12
C TYR A 149 6.22 -8.14 -6.22
N GLU A 150 5.03 -7.59 -6.11
CA GLU A 150 3.78 -8.33 -6.31
C GLU A 150 2.76 -7.47 -7.05
N ARG A 151 2.29 -7.96 -8.20
CA ARG A 151 1.18 -7.38 -8.94
C ARG A 151 -0.08 -8.19 -8.70
N MET A 152 -1.16 -7.49 -8.36
CA MET A 152 -2.45 -8.11 -8.08
C MET A 152 -3.42 -7.88 -9.24
N TYR A 153 -4.44 -8.72 -9.33
CA TYR A 153 -5.62 -8.44 -10.15
C TYR A 153 -6.45 -7.31 -9.53
N PRO A 154 -7.36 -6.66 -10.29
CA PRO A 154 -8.34 -5.74 -9.69
C PRO A 154 -9.09 -6.41 -8.55
N LEU A 155 -9.00 -5.85 -7.36
CA LEU A 155 -9.40 -6.50 -6.13
C LEU A 155 -10.18 -5.53 -5.25
N TYR A 156 -11.33 -5.97 -4.76
CA TYR A 156 -12.04 -5.27 -3.69
C TYR A 156 -12.67 -6.29 -2.77
N ASN A 157 -12.49 -6.08 -1.46
CA ASN A 157 -12.95 -6.98 -0.43
C ASN A 157 -12.59 -8.45 -0.69
N ARG A 158 -11.32 -8.68 -1.05
CA ARG A 158 -10.77 -10.01 -1.40
C ARG A 158 -11.45 -10.72 -2.59
N THR A 159 -12.33 -10.03 -3.32
CA THR A 159 -12.99 -10.53 -4.53
C THR A 159 -12.28 -9.98 -5.76
N VAL A 160 -11.82 -10.87 -6.64
CA VAL A 160 -11.17 -10.48 -7.90
C VAL A 160 -12.24 -10.08 -8.91
N TYR A 161 -12.15 -8.85 -9.40
CA TYR A 161 -13.05 -8.32 -10.42
C TYR A 161 -12.45 -8.52 -11.80
N ASN A 162 -12.62 -9.72 -12.36
CA ASN A 162 -12.18 -10.04 -13.71
C ASN A 162 -13.38 -10.09 -14.66
N SER A 163 -13.68 -8.96 -15.31
CA SER A 163 -14.86 -8.86 -16.19
C SER A 163 -14.62 -9.31 -17.64
N SER A 164 -13.41 -9.74 -18.01
CA SER A 164 -13.08 -10.12 -19.39
C SER A 164 -11.85 -11.03 -19.51
N ASN A 165 -11.43 -11.36 -20.73
CA ASN A 165 -10.16 -12.06 -20.99
C ASN A 165 -8.92 -11.21 -20.62
N ASP A 166 -9.10 -9.90 -20.41
CA ASP A 166 -8.08 -9.01 -19.88
C ASP A 166 -8.58 -8.33 -18.59
N PRO A 167 -8.07 -8.72 -17.40
CA PRO A 167 -8.51 -8.15 -16.14
C PRO A 167 -8.16 -6.66 -16.01
N TYR A 168 -7.19 -6.14 -16.77
CA TYR A 168 -6.72 -4.77 -16.67
C TYR A 168 -7.38 -3.82 -17.69
N LEU A 169 -8.32 -4.33 -18.50
CA LEU A 169 -9.19 -3.52 -19.36
C LEU A 169 -10.51 -3.22 -18.65
N ASN A 170 -10.76 -1.93 -18.39
CA ASN A 170 -11.91 -1.44 -17.62
C ASN A 170 -12.07 -2.15 -16.27
N PRO A 171 -11.04 -2.14 -15.41
CA PRO A 171 -11.11 -2.80 -14.12
C PRO A 171 -12.27 -2.23 -13.29
N GLN A 172 -12.96 -3.10 -12.55
CA GLN A 172 -14.10 -2.71 -11.70
C GLN A 172 -13.72 -2.55 -10.23
N ALA A 173 -12.43 -2.61 -9.93
CA ALA A 173 -11.85 -2.41 -8.61
C ALA A 173 -10.42 -1.85 -8.77
N PRO A 174 -9.83 -1.23 -7.72
CA PRO A 174 -8.44 -0.77 -7.76
C PRO A 174 -7.46 -1.91 -8.08
N VAL A 175 -6.38 -1.58 -8.77
CA VAL A 175 -5.22 -2.47 -8.95
C VAL A 175 -4.18 -2.16 -7.87
N HIS A 176 -3.58 -3.18 -7.29
CA HIS A 176 -2.58 -3.06 -6.23
C HIS A 176 -1.22 -3.57 -6.72
N ILE A 177 -0.17 -2.81 -6.47
CA ILE A 177 1.22 -3.14 -6.80
C ILE A 177 2.07 -2.96 -5.55
N ILE A 178 2.73 -4.02 -5.10
CA ILE A 178 3.84 -3.95 -4.14
C ILE A 178 5.13 -3.80 -4.94
N THR A 179 5.93 -2.79 -4.62
CA THR A 179 7.25 -2.54 -5.22
C THR A 179 8.27 -2.16 -4.14
N GLY A 180 8.40 -2.98 -3.10
CA GLY A 180 9.23 -2.69 -1.92
C GLY A 180 10.63 -3.30 -1.94
N SER A 181 11.00 -4.10 -2.94
CA SER A 181 12.32 -4.73 -3.07
C SER A 181 13.42 -3.80 -3.64
N ALA A 182 13.56 -2.59 -3.12
CA ALA A 182 14.53 -1.60 -3.64
C ALA A 182 15.97 -1.74 -3.06
N GLY A 183 16.25 -2.75 -2.22
CA GLY A 183 17.60 -2.99 -1.69
C GLY A 183 17.84 -2.57 -0.24
N CYS A 184 16.85 -2.68 0.65
CA CYS A 184 17.09 -2.52 2.08
C CYS A 184 18.06 -3.61 2.60
N GLN A 185 18.66 -3.36 3.78
CA GLN A 185 19.59 -4.29 4.42
C GLN A 185 18.95 -5.58 4.95
N GLU A 186 17.62 -5.67 4.95
CA GLU A 186 16.84 -6.78 5.53
C GLU A 186 16.63 -7.94 4.54
N ASN A 187 17.24 -7.85 3.35
CA ASN A 187 17.07 -8.77 2.22
C ASN A 187 15.65 -8.76 1.64
N THR A 188 15.40 -9.59 0.62
CA THR A 188 14.10 -9.76 -0.01
C THR A 188 13.25 -10.79 0.73
N ASP A 189 11.94 -10.61 0.69
CA ASP A 189 11.00 -11.52 1.33
C ASP A 189 10.65 -12.71 0.43
N ALA A 190 10.54 -13.89 1.05
CA ALA A 190 10.04 -15.08 0.39
C ALA A 190 8.52 -15.02 0.28
N PHE A 191 7.94 -15.78 -0.65
CA PHE A 191 6.49 -15.88 -0.82
C PHE A 191 5.93 -17.19 -0.27
N VAL A 192 4.64 -17.18 0.07
CA VAL A 192 3.91 -18.41 0.38
C VAL A 192 3.94 -19.36 -0.84
N PRO A 193 4.05 -20.69 -0.64
CA PRO A 193 4.20 -21.64 -1.75
C PRO A 193 3.04 -21.62 -2.74
N SER A 194 1.80 -21.47 -2.25
CA SER A 194 0.60 -21.38 -3.08
C SER A 194 0.15 -19.92 -3.16
N PRO A 195 0.29 -19.23 -4.31
CA PRO A 195 -0.21 -17.88 -4.46
C PRO A 195 -1.71 -17.81 -4.19
N PRO A 196 -2.18 -16.75 -3.50
CA PRO A 196 -3.61 -16.50 -3.40
C PRO A 196 -4.19 -16.11 -4.77
N PRO A 197 -5.49 -16.32 -5.01
CA PRO A 197 -6.12 -16.16 -6.33
C PRO A 197 -6.08 -14.72 -6.87
N TRP A 198 -5.87 -13.73 -6.01
CA TRP A 198 -5.75 -12.33 -6.39
C TRP A 198 -4.32 -11.91 -6.78
N SER A 199 -3.32 -12.76 -6.54
CA SER A 199 -1.92 -12.51 -6.92
C SER A 199 -1.70 -12.91 -8.38
N ALA A 200 -1.31 -11.94 -9.22
CA ALA A 200 -1.14 -12.16 -10.65
C ALA A 200 0.32 -12.44 -11.04
N PHE A 201 1.27 -11.78 -10.37
CA PHE A 201 2.70 -11.99 -10.57
C PHE A 201 3.46 -11.66 -9.28
N ARG A 202 4.51 -12.44 -8.98
CA ARG A 202 5.34 -12.31 -7.78
C ARG A 202 6.82 -12.46 -8.13
N SER A 203 7.67 -11.64 -7.52
CA SER A 203 9.12 -11.76 -7.64
C SER A 203 9.80 -11.30 -6.36
N SER A 204 10.75 -12.10 -5.86
CA SER A 204 11.63 -11.75 -4.74
C SER A 204 12.96 -11.20 -5.23
N GLU A 205 13.02 -10.69 -6.47
CA GLU A 205 14.22 -10.04 -7.00
C GLU A 205 14.26 -8.56 -6.61
N TYR A 206 15.46 -8.02 -6.43
CA TYR A 206 15.63 -6.58 -6.26
C TYR A 206 15.26 -5.82 -7.53
N GLY A 207 14.69 -4.63 -7.36
CA GLY A 207 14.34 -3.82 -8.51
C GLY A 207 13.38 -2.66 -8.21
N TYR A 208 12.79 -2.14 -9.28
CA TYR A 208 11.89 -1.00 -9.22
C TYR A 208 10.86 -0.99 -10.36
N SER A 209 9.72 -0.38 -10.10
CA SER A 209 8.68 -0.17 -11.11
C SER A 209 8.90 1.12 -11.90
N ARG A 210 8.68 1.07 -13.22
CA ARG A 210 8.59 2.24 -14.09
C ARG A 210 7.17 2.35 -14.62
N MET A 211 6.59 3.55 -14.52
CA MET A 211 5.23 3.81 -14.96
C MET A 211 5.21 4.92 -16.02
N THR A 212 4.53 4.67 -17.13
CA THR A 212 4.31 5.62 -18.22
C THR A 212 2.83 5.84 -18.43
N ILE A 213 2.36 7.07 -18.20
CA ILE A 213 0.98 7.45 -18.52
C ILE A 213 0.95 8.04 -19.92
N HIS A 214 0.38 7.29 -20.86
CA HIS A 214 0.36 7.70 -22.28
C HIS A 214 -0.73 8.74 -22.56
N ASN A 215 -1.91 8.57 -21.94
CA ASN A 215 -3.07 9.44 -22.13
C ASN A 215 -4.13 9.15 -21.05
N ALA A 216 -5.34 9.68 -21.23
CA ALA A 216 -6.46 9.50 -20.30
C ALA A 216 -7.01 8.06 -20.19
N SER A 217 -6.62 7.16 -21.09
CA SER A 217 -7.14 5.80 -21.18
C SER A 217 -6.07 4.70 -21.10
N HIS A 218 -4.79 5.00 -21.29
CA HIS A 218 -3.69 4.03 -21.29
C HIS A 218 -2.57 4.41 -20.33
N LEU A 219 -2.29 3.51 -19.38
CA LEU A 219 -1.16 3.55 -18.46
C LEU A 219 -0.38 2.24 -18.63
N TYR A 220 0.93 2.34 -18.81
CA TYR A 220 1.85 1.21 -18.90
C TYR A 220 2.71 1.15 -17.64
N LEU A 221 2.93 -0.05 -17.12
CA LEU A 221 3.82 -0.29 -15.99
C LEU A 221 4.70 -1.50 -16.28
N GLU A 222 5.98 -1.39 -15.92
CA GLU A 222 6.94 -2.49 -15.96
C GLU A 222 7.72 -2.58 -14.66
N GLN A 223 8.02 -3.80 -14.22
CA GLN A 223 8.96 -4.06 -13.13
C GLN A 223 10.31 -4.41 -13.71
N ILE A 224 11.32 -3.69 -13.28
CA ILE A 224 12.71 -3.87 -13.69
C ILE A 224 13.45 -4.62 -12.59
N SER A 225 14.20 -5.65 -12.96
CA SER A 225 15.02 -6.43 -12.04
C SER A 225 16.47 -5.97 -12.10
N ASP A 226 17.02 -5.61 -10.95
CA ASP A 226 18.44 -5.30 -10.79
C ASP A 226 19.28 -6.59 -10.77
N ASP A 227 18.72 -7.69 -10.23
CA ASP A 227 19.35 -9.02 -10.24
C ASP A 227 19.55 -9.57 -11.67
N ARG A 228 18.78 -9.06 -12.62
CA ARG A 228 18.87 -9.38 -14.04
C ARG A 228 19.44 -8.24 -14.88
N ASN A 229 20.31 -7.38 -14.32
CA ASN A 229 20.98 -6.29 -15.03
C ASN A 229 19.99 -5.31 -15.72
N GLY A 230 18.91 -4.95 -15.04
CA GLY A 230 17.93 -3.97 -15.51
C GLY A 230 16.94 -4.49 -16.55
N GLN A 231 16.73 -5.82 -16.62
CA GLN A 231 15.74 -6.41 -17.53
C GLN A 231 14.31 -6.30 -16.96
N PRO A 232 13.29 -6.05 -17.81
CA PRO A 232 11.90 -6.10 -17.38
C PRO A 232 11.48 -7.54 -17.08
N ILE A 233 10.98 -7.80 -15.87
CA ILE A 233 10.50 -9.11 -15.42
C ILE A 233 8.97 -9.22 -15.42
N ASP A 234 8.28 -8.08 -15.40
CA ASP A 234 6.83 -8.02 -15.50
C ASP A 234 6.39 -6.74 -16.22
N LYS A 235 5.22 -6.82 -16.86
CA LYS A 235 4.60 -5.69 -17.58
C LYS A 235 3.08 -5.76 -17.54
N MET A 236 2.43 -4.61 -17.44
CA MET A 236 0.98 -4.49 -17.52
C MET A 236 0.55 -3.22 -18.24
N TRP A 237 -0.58 -3.33 -18.95
CA TRP A 237 -1.33 -2.19 -19.45
C TRP A 237 -2.61 -2.04 -18.62
N LEU A 238 -2.75 -0.91 -17.93
CA LEU A 238 -4.00 -0.51 -17.32
C LEU A 238 -4.77 0.37 -18.30
N ARG A 239 -5.95 -0.10 -18.71
CA ARG A 239 -6.74 0.54 -19.77
C ARG A 239 -8.13 0.85 -19.29
N LYS A 240 -8.65 2.04 -19.60
CA LYS A 240 -10.02 2.42 -19.29
C LYS A 240 -10.69 3.26 -20.37
N GLN A 241 -11.96 2.95 -20.62
CA GLN A 241 -12.88 3.63 -21.52
C GLN A 241 -13.86 4.53 -20.76
N SER A 242 -14.06 4.28 -19.46
CA SER A 242 -14.90 5.10 -18.58
C SER A 242 -14.18 5.39 -17.26
N GLN A 243 -14.50 6.53 -16.65
CA GLN A 243 -13.85 7.04 -15.42
C GLN A 243 -14.91 7.23 -14.32
N GLY A 244 -14.50 7.09 -13.07
CA GLY A 244 -15.33 7.48 -11.92
C GLY A 244 -15.41 6.41 -10.83
N SER A 245 -16.40 6.57 -9.95
CA SER A 245 -16.65 5.68 -8.81
C SER A 245 -17.02 4.26 -9.23
N TYR A 246 -16.46 3.25 -8.54
CA TYR A 246 -16.85 1.85 -8.77
C TYR A 246 -18.26 1.51 -8.22
N LEU A 247 -18.84 2.37 -7.36
CA LEU A 247 -20.21 2.19 -6.85
C LEU A 247 -21.27 2.19 -7.96
N ARG A 248 -20.97 2.80 -9.12
CA ARG A 248 -21.85 2.76 -10.29
C ARG A 248 -22.01 1.34 -10.87
N PHE A 249 -21.09 0.44 -10.54
CA PHE A 249 -21.11 -0.94 -10.98
C PHE A 249 -21.69 -1.90 -9.92
N ASP A 250 -22.00 -1.48 -8.68
CA ASP A 250 -22.38 -2.40 -7.59
C ASP A 250 -23.67 -3.21 -7.87
N GLN A 251 -24.58 -2.74 -8.73
CA GLN A 251 -25.75 -3.52 -9.15
C GLN A 251 -25.51 -4.51 -10.30
N LYS A 252 -24.48 -4.31 -11.15
CA LYS A 252 -24.18 -5.19 -12.31
C LYS A 252 -22.89 -6.02 -12.14
N SER A 253 -21.99 -5.60 -11.25
CA SER A 253 -20.68 -6.23 -11.01
C SER A 253 -20.75 -7.41 -10.06
N ARG A 254 -21.76 -7.50 -9.19
CA ARG A 254 -21.99 -8.69 -8.36
C ARG A 254 -22.23 -9.95 -9.19
N ASP A 255 -22.73 -9.78 -10.42
CA ASP A 255 -22.97 -10.87 -11.37
C ASP A 255 -21.79 -11.10 -12.34
N LEU A 256 -20.80 -10.19 -12.38
CA LEU A 256 -19.63 -10.22 -13.29
C LEU A 256 -18.30 -10.49 -12.58
N GLY A 257 -18.21 -10.20 -11.29
CA GLY A 257 -17.08 -10.58 -10.47
C GLY A 257 -17.16 -12.08 -10.18
N HIS A 258 -16.09 -12.82 -10.48
CA HIS A 258 -15.90 -14.09 -9.80
C HIS A 258 -15.67 -13.77 -8.33
N HIS A 259 -16.72 -13.87 -7.50
CA HIS A 259 -16.50 -14.06 -6.08
C HIS A 259 -15.64 -15.31 -5.96
N VAL A 260 -14.36 -15.12 -5.63
CA VAL A 260 -13.50 -16.21 -5.20
C VAL A 260 -13.58 -16.13 -3.69
N PRO A 261 -14.61 -16.74 -3.06
CA PRO A 261 -14.59 -16.89 -1.62
C PRO A 261 -13.28 -17.57 -1.26
N TYR A 262 -12.71 -17.15 -0.13
CA TYR A 262 -11.78 -18.02 0.57
C TYR A 262 -12.58 -19.24 1.04
N ASP A 263 -12.73 -20.23 0.17
CA ASP A 263 -13.15 -21.55 0.61
C ASP A 263 -11.92 -22.37 0.92
N ILE A 264 -12.11 -23.15 1.99
CA ILE A 264 -11.24 -24.18 2.53
C ILE A 264 -10.27 -23.60 3.55
N GLU A 265 -10.46 -24.01 4.80
CA GLU A 265 -9.62 -23.81 5.98
C GLU A 265 -8.21 -23.21 5.73
N PRO A 266 -7.73 -22.29 6.60
CA PRO A 266 -6.34 -21.85 6.56
C PRO A 266 -5.40 -23.04 6.33
N PRO A 267 -4.51 -23.01 5.32
CA PRO A 267 -3.61 -24.13 5.05
C PRO A 267 -2.87 -24.51 6.35
N ALA A 268 -2.49 -25.76 6.53
CA ALA A 268 -1.99 -26.27 7.82
C ALA A 268 -0.83 -25.44 8.43
N TRP A 269 -0.08 -24.68 7.62
CA TRP A 269 0.92 -23.72 8.07
C TRP A 269 0.36 -22.41 8.67
N TYR A 270 -0.86 -22.00 8.31
CA TYR A 270 -1.63 -20.93 8.97
C TYR A 270 -2.27 -21.39 10.29
N LYS A 271 -2.58 -22.70 10.44
CA LYS A 271 -3.10 -23.30 11.69
C LYS A 271 -1.99 -23.84 12.61
N GLY A 272 -0.73 -23.60 12.27
CA GLY A 272 0.43 -24.21 12.92
C GLY A 272 1.05 -23.33 13.99
N ARG A 273 0.60 -23.51 15.23
CA ARG A 273 1.34 -23.31 16.49
C ARG A 273 2.27 -22.10 16.57
N CYS A 274 1.87 -21.17 17.42
CA CYS A 274 2.82 -20.45 18.26
C CYS A 274 3.72 -21.47 18.98
N VAL A 275 4.93 -21.70 18.45
CA VAL A 275 6.01 -22.43 19.11
C VAL A 275 7.02 -21.40 19.61
N GLN A 276 6.57 -20.40 20.38
CA GLN A 276 7.41 -19.65 21.35
C GLN A 276 6.70 -18.53 22.17
N CYS A 277 5.37 -18.38 22.19
CA CYS A 277 4.74 -17.57 23.26
C CYS A 277 4.54 -18.35 24.56
N SER A 278 5.63 -18.91 25.07
CA SER A 278 5.79 -19.16 26.49
C SER A 278 7.19 -18.66 26.86
N GLN A 279 7.22 -17.53 27.57
CA GLN A 279 8.38 -16.75 28.00
C GLN A 279 8.78 -15.62 27.03
N LEU A 280 8.09 -14.48 27.13
CA LEU A 280 8.62 -13.19 27.60
C LEU A 280 7.46 -12.21 27.79
#